data_AF-A0A931VKE0-F1
#
_entry.id   AF-A0A931VKE0-F1
#
_cell.length_a   1.000
_cell.length_b   1.000
_cell.length_c   1.000
_cell.angle_alpha   90.00
_cell.angle_beta   90.00
_cell.angle_gamma   90.00
#
_symmetry.space_group_name_H-M   'P 1'
#
loop_
_entity.id
_entity.type
_entity.pdbx_description
1 polymer ?
#
loop_
_entity_poly.entity_id
_entity_poly.type
_entity_poly.pdbx_seq_one_letter_code
_entity_poly.pdbx_strand_id
1 'polypeptide(L)' 'MPVVKVKENETFENAFRRFKKQCEKSGIFFEIKKREHYEKPSIKRKKKAIAARKKSIKKSQLFAR' A
#
# COMPACT_ATOMS: atom_id res chain seq x y z
N MET A 1 -12.41 -2.23 1.41
CA MET A 1 -12.63 -0.83 0.94
C MET A 1 -12.44 0.12 2.11
N PRO A 2 -11.82 1.30 1.90
CA PRO A 2 -11.56 2.27 2.94
C PRO A 2 -12.84 3.05 3.26
N VAL A 3 -13.20 3.12 4.54
CA VAL A 3 -14.33 3.91 5.04
C VAL A 3 -13.77 4.97 5.98
N VAL A 4 -14.09 6.25 5.74
CA VAL A 4 -13.70 7.37 6.60
C VAL A 4 -14.99 8.04 7.09
N LYS A 5 -15.21 8.00 8.40
CA LYS A 5 -16.30 8.74 9.04
C LYS A 5 -15.82 10.17 9.29
N VAL A 6 -16.54 11.14 8.76
CA VAL A 6 -16.25 12.58 8.95
C VAL A 6 -16.81 13.00 10.30
N LYS A 7 -16.03 13.73 11.10
CA LYS A 7 -16.51 14.33 12.36
C LYS A 7 -17.02 15.75 12.10
N GLU A 8 -17.93 16.22 12.95
CA GLU A 8 -18.66 17.49 12.79
C GLU A 8 -17.76 18.75 12.74
N ASN A 9 -16.55 18.69 13.30
CA ASN A 9 -15.59 19.81 13.34
C ASN A 9 -14.45 19.69 12.28
N GLU A 10 -14.62 18.90 11.22
CA GLU A 10 -13.57 18.68 10.23
C GLU A 10 -13.87 19.37 8.90
N THR A 11 -12.90 20.16 8.42
CA THR A 11 -12.93 20.70 7.06
C THR A 11 -12.87 19.57 6.03
N PHE A 12 -13.61 19.71 4.93
CA PHE A 12 -13.68 18.74 3.83
C PHE A 12 -12.29 18.26 3.37
N GLU A 13 -11.32 19.17 3.24
CA GLU A 13 -9.97 18.86 2.78
C GLU A 13 -9.21 17.92 3.73
N ASN A 14 -9.43 18.04 5.04
CA ASN A 14 -8.83 17.15 6.04
C ASN A 14 -9.45 15.75 6.03
N ALA A 15 -10.75 15.64 5.75
CA ALA A 15 -11.41 14.35 5.51
C ALA A 15 -10.88 13.69 4.23
N PHE A 16 -10.75 14.45 3.15
CA PHE A 16 -10.23 13.97 1.86
C PHE A 16 -8.78 13.48 1.95
N ARG A 17 -7.92 14.20 2.68
CA ARG A 17 -6.52 13.79 2.89
C ARG A 17 -6.42 12.45 3.63
N ARG A 18 -7.27 12.23 4.64
CA ARG A 18 -7.33 10.94 5.37
C ARG A 18 -7.88 9.82 4.50
N PHE A 19 -8.87 10.11 3.67
CA PHE A 19 -9.38 9.15 2.69
C PHE A 19 -8.29 8.72 1.71
N LYS A 20 -7.56 9.67 1.10
CA LYS A 20 -6.40 9.36 0.23
C LYS A 20 -5.37 8.48 0.93
N LYS A 21 -4.98 8.83 2.16
CA LYS A 21 -4.01 8.05 2.95
C LYS A 21 -4.54 6.64 3.27
N GLN A 22 -5.84 6.49 3.54
CA GLN A 22 -6.47 5.20 3.81
C GLN A 22 -6.54 4.33 2.54
N CYS A 23 -6.84 4.93 1.37
CA CYS A 23 -6.77 4.28 0.07
C CYS A 23 -5.36 3.79 -0.25
N GLU A 24 -4.34 4.63 -0.04
CA GLU A 24 -2.93 4.27 -0.21
C GLU A 24 -2.52 3.13 0.74
N LYS A 25 -2.89 3.22 2.02
CA LYS A 25 -2.61 2.19 3.02
C LYS A 25 -3.28 0.86 2.69
N SER A 26 -4.50 0.90 2.15
CA SER A 26 -5.21 -0.30 1.72
C SER A 26 -4.61 -0.94 0.46
N GLY A 27 -3.70 -0.25 -0.24
CA GLY A 27 -2.97 -0.80 -1.38
C GLY A 27 -3.82 -1.01 -2.63
N ILE A 28 -5.02 -0.43 -2.71
CA ILE A 28 -5.97 -0.61 -3.83
C ILE A 28 -5.31 -0.24 -5.17
N PHE A 29 -4.56 0.86 -5.23
CA PHE A 29 -3.84 1.26 -6.44
C PHE A 29 -2.76 0.25 -6.86
N PHE A 30 -2.07 -0.37 -5.90
CA PHE A 30 -1.09 -1.41 -6.19
C PHE A 30 -1.76 -2.70 -6.69
N GLU A 31 -2.95 -3.00 -6.16
CA GLU A 31 -3.73 -4.15 -6.57
C GLU A 31 -4.31 -3.99 -7.99
N ILE A 32 -4.79 -2.80 -8.35
CA ILE A 32 -5.24 -2.48 -9.71
C ILE A 32 -4.08 -2.73 -10.70
N LYS A 33 -2.92 -2.10 -10.47
CA LYS A 33 -1.73 -2.26 -11.33
C LYS A 33 -1.25 -3.71 -11.47
N LYS A 34 -1.45 -4.52 -10.42
CA LYS A 34 -1.08 -5.93 -10.42
C LYS A 34 -2.09 -6.82 -11.16
N ARG A 35 -3.33 -6.38 -11.28
CA ARG A 35 -4.43 -7.10 -11.94
C ARG A 35 -4.65 -6.66 -13.39
N GLU A 36 -4.08 -5.53 -13.82
CA GLU A 36 -4.14 -5.03 -15.21
C GLU A 36 -3.71 -6.08 -16.25
N HIS A 37 -2.70 -6.89 -15.93
CA HIS A 37 -2.21 -7.94 -16.82
C HIS A 37 -2.01 -9.28 -16.08
N TYR A 38 -2.26 -10.39 -16.79
CA TYR A 38 -1.98 -11.70 -16.25
C TYR A 38 -0.47 -11.93 -16.09
N GLU A 39 -0.03 -12.18 -14.86
CA GLU A 39 1.30 -12.71 -14.58
C GLU A 39 1.24 -14.21 -14.32
N LYS A 40 2.11 -14.96 -15.01
CA LYS A 40 2.34 -16.38 -14.72
C LYS A 40 2.67 -16.57 -13.22
N PRO A 41 2.15 -17.63 -12.55
CA PRO A 41 2.38 -17.87 -11.12
C PRO A 41 3.85 -17.85 -10.70
N SER A 42 4.76 -18.32 -11.56
CA SER A 42 6.21 -18.30 -11.32
C SER A 42 6.77 -16.88 -11.16
N ILE A 43 6.35 -15.95 -12.03
CA ILE A 43 6.77 -14.54 -12.00
C ILE A 43 6.23 -13.87 -10.73
N LYS A 44 4.97 -14.14 -10.38
CA LYS A 44 4.34 -13.64 -9.15
C LYS A 44 5.07 -14.10 -7.89
N ARG A 45 5.50 -15.37 -7.83
CA ARG A 45 6.31 -15.93 -6.73
C ARG A 45 7.69 -15.26 -6.67
N LYS A 46 8.37 -15.10 -7.81
CA LYS A 46 9.69 -14.43 -7.90
C LYS A 46 9.61 -12.97 -7.42
N LYS A 47 8.63 -12.20 -7.89
CA LYS A 47 8.41 -10.80 -7.46
C LYS A 47 8.11 -10.69 -5.96
N LYS A 48 7.32 -11.63 -5.40
CA LYS A 48 7.02 -11.67 -3.95
C LYS A 48 8.29 -11.90 -3.12
N ALA A 49 9.16 -12.83 -3.52
CA ALA A 49 10.41 -13.11 -2.82
C ALA A 49 11.37 -11.92 -2.84
N ILE A 50 11.52 -11.26 -3.99
CA ILE A 50 12.36 -10.06 -4.13
C ILE A 50 11.83 -8.92 -3.24
N ALA A 51 10.52 -8.69 -3.23
CA ALA A 51 9.91 -7.66 -2.39
C ALA A 51 10.12 -7.93 -0.90
N ALA A 52 10.01 -9.19 -0.46
CA ALA A 52 10.28 -9.58 0.92
C ALA A 52 11.75 -9.35 1.32
N ARG A 53 12.70 -9.74 0.47
CA ARG A 53 14.14 -9.52 0.70
C ARG A 53 14.50 -8.03 0.76
N LYS A 54 13.93 -7.20 -0.13
CA LYS A 54 14.13 -5.75 -0.08
C LYS A 54 13.57 -5.15 1.21
N LYS A 55 12.41 -5.63 1.68
CA LYS A 55 11.80 -5.19 2.94
C LYS A 55 12.64 -5.58 4.15
N SER A 56 13.22 -6.77 4.19
CA SER A 56 14.08 -7.21 5.30
C SER A 56 15.38 -6.41 5.38
N ILE A 57 16.02 -6.15 4.23
CA ILE A 57 17.24 -5.31 4.17
C ILE A 57 16.96 -3.89 4.65
N LYS A 58 15.86 -3.28 4.18
CA LYS A 58 15.48 -1.93 4.63
C LYS A 58 15.16 -1.90 6.13
N LYS A 59 14.56 -2.97 6.64
CA LYS A 59 14.27 -3.14 8.07
C LYS A 59 15.55 -3.22 8.88
N SER A 60 16.51 -4.08 8.49
CA SER A 60 17.79 -4.21 9.20
C SER A 60 18.61 -2.92 9.18
N GLN A 61 18.62 -2.20 8.06
CA GLN A 61 19.29 -0.88 7.97
C GLN A 61 18.66 0.18 8.89
N LEU A 62 17.35 0.10 9.13
CA LEU A 62 16.66 1.01 10.06
C LEU A 62 16.99 0.71 11.51
N PHE A 63 17.16 -0.56 11.88
CA PHE A 63 17.55 -0.98 13.24
C PHE A 63 19.03 -0.81 13.54
N ALA A 64 19.86 -0.72 12.50
CA ALA A 64 21.30 -0.47 12.62
C ALA A 64 21.65 1.04 12.69
N ARG A 65 20.64 1.91 12.68
CA ARG A 65 20.77 3.37 12.75
C ARG A 65 20.23 3.87 14.08
#